data_AF-A0A962F342-F1
#
_entry.id   AF-A0A962F342-F1
#
_cell.length_a   1.000
_cell.length_b   1.000
_cell.length_c   1.000
_cell.angle_alpha   90.00
_cell.angle_beta   90.00
_cell.angle_gamma   90.00
#
_symmetry.space_group_name_H-M   'P 1'
#
loop_
_entity.id
_entity.type
_entity.pdbx_description
1 polymer ?
#
loop_
_entity_poly.entity_id
_entity_poly.type
_entity_poly.pdbx_seq_one_letter_code
_entity_poly.pdbx_strand_id
1 'polypeptide(L)'
;MFNTSGQATEIPVVAYQLADHLDAALAAAEDLTASGREWVPATADGGATLAGQIAAERQVIERVRTFEALLIGRVLKARKRASVLAKSVGDLASITQLFVSATALLVDAIEELGDSTQADFDSADGYIPYLRNRGVIPVDSYALPEERRISLGNADFLVAGRLQLAPLTEMIVAFLDALEAHYDLYPDETIKTGHHRKESGELADILTTIRAQAAQDVARGNTPDQNTSTSRSASRSDAVSEADRPVPAHMQDDKVDGSAATSQASARKPSTLRQRLLYAQLPAE
;
A
#
# COMPACT_ATOMS: atom_id res chain seq x y z
N MET A 1 28.83 -24.49 -34.17
CA MET A 1 29.39 -24.53 -32.80
C MET A 1 28.36 -23.87 -31.90
N PHE A 2 27.59 -24.67 -31.15
CA PHE A 2 26.59 -24.17 -30.21
C PHE A 2 27.30 -23.85 -28.89
N ASN A 3 27.22 -22.60 -28.43
CA ASN A 3 27.70 -22.23 -27.10
C ASN A 3 26.72 -22.78 -26.06
N THR A 4 26.96 -24.01 -25.61
CA THR A 4 26.41 -24.55 -24.36
C THR A 4 27.19 -23.94 -23.19
N SER A 5 26.70 -22.83 -22.68
CA SER A 5 27.07 -22.31 -21.36
C SER A 5 25.79 -21.89 -20.64
N GLY A 6 24.89 -22.85 -20.44
CA GLY A 6 23.90 -22.78 -19.37
C GLY A 6 24.63 -22.87 -18.03
N GLN A 7 25.37 -21.81 -17.67
CA GLN A 7 25.71 -21.60 -16.28
C GLN A 7 24.39 -21.23 -15.63
N ALA A 8 23.82 -22.13 -14.82
CA ALA A 8 22.75 -21.77 -13.92
C ALA A 8 23.32 -20.65 -13.04
N THR A 9 22.93 -19.41 -13.31
CA THR A 9 23.38 -18.25 -12.54
C THR A 9 22.84 -18.46 -11.14
N GLU A 10 23.70 -18.91 -10.22
CA GLU A 10 23.33 -19.13 -8.83
C GLU A 10 22.80 -17.81 -8.28
N ILE A 11 21.53 -17.81 -7.85
CA ILE A 11 20.86 -16.59 -7.41
C ILE A 11 21.54 -16.11 -6.13
N PRO A 12 22.07 -14.88 -6.09
CA PRO A 12 22.72 -14.36 -4.90
C PRO A 12 21.73 -14.31 -3.72
N VAL A 13 22.15 -14.78 -2.54
CA VAL A 13 21.32 -14.73 -1.31
C VAL A 13 20.79 -13.31 -1.02
N VAL A 14 21.56 -12.29 -1.38
CA VAL A 14 21.15 -10.88 -1.23
C VAL A 14 19.91 -10.52 -2.07
N ALA A 15 19.68 -11.17 -3.21
CA ALA A 15 18.50 -10.95 -4.04
C ALA A 15 17.22 -11.45 -3.34
N TYR A 16 17.25 -12.65 -2.75
CA TYR A 16 16.14 -13.16 -1.93
C TYR A 16 15.86 -12.30 -0.70
N GLN A 17 16.91 -11.85 0.00
CA GLN A 17 16.75 -10.97 1.16
C GLN A 17 16.18 -9.59 0.78
N LEU A 18 16.56 -9.07 -0.39
CA LEU A 18 15.99 -7.86 -0.92
C LEU A 18 14.50 -8.05 -1.22
N ALA A 19 14.14 -9.10 -1.96
CA ALA A 19 12.76 -9.42 -2.29
C ALA A 19 11.89 -9.59 -1.03
N ASP A 20 12.35 -10.34 -0.02
CA ASP A 20 11.63 -10.49 1.27
C ASP A 20 11.35 -9.14 1.95
N HIS A 21 12.31 -8.22 1.92
CA HIS A 21 12.13 -6.91 2.52
C HIS A 21 11.20 -6.00 1.70
N LEU A 22 11.20 -6.12 0.38
CA LEU A 22 10.28 -5.41 -0.51
C LEU A 22 8.85 -5.94 -0.34
N ASP A 23 8.65 -7.26 -0.29
CA ASP A 23 7.34 -7.86 -0.03
C ASP A 23 6.80 -7.49 1.35
N ALA A 24 7.64 -7.55 2.38
CA ALA A 24 7.26 -7.14 3.72
C ALA A 24 6.93 -5.63 3.81
N ALA A 25 7.55 -4.80 2.97
CA ALA A 25 7.20 -3.39 2.85
C ALA A 25 5.82 -3.20 2.20
N LEU A 26 5.51 -3.95 1.13
CA LEU A 26 4.18 -3.91 0.51
C LEU A 26 3.08 -4.38 1.46
N ALA A 27 3.33 -5.47 2.22
CA ALA A 27 2.40 -5.94 3.24
C ALA A 27 2.14 -4.86 4.31
N ALA A 28 3.19 -4.16 4.76
CA ALA A 28 3.07 -3.06 5.71
C ALA A 28 2.26 -1.89 5.15
N ALA A 29 2.46 -1.55 3.87
CA ALA A 29 1.69 -0.52 3.19
C ALA A 29 0.21 -0.92 3.07
N GLU A 30 -0.09 -2.18 2.74
CA GLU A 30 -1.45 -2.70 2.71
C GLU A 30 -2.11 -2.60 4.08
N ASP A 31 -1.45 -3.08 5.14
CA ASP A 31 -1.96 -3.02 6.52
C ASP A 31 -2.16 -1.56 7.00
N LEU A 32 -1.29 -0.64 6.59
CA LEU A 32 -1.44 0.80 6.85
C LEU A 32 -2.71 1.35 6.20
N THR A 33 -2.91 1.08 4.90
CA THR A 33 -4.11 1.55 4.19
C THR A 33 -5.39 0.89 4.71
N ALA A 34 -5.32 -0.39 5.11
CA ALA A 34 -6.43 -1.12 5.72
C ALA A 34 -6.82 -0.51 7.07
N SER A 35 -5.85 -0.12 7.90
CA SER A 35 -6.10 0.55 9.18
C SER A 35 -6.90 1.84 9.01
N GLY A 36 -6.66 2.60 7.94
CA GLY A 36 -7.44 3.79 7.61
C GLY A 36 -8.92 3.52 7.31
N ARG A 37 -9.25 2.36 6.72
CA ARG A 37 -10.64 1.96 6.42
C ARG A 37 -11.43 1.60 7.68
N GLU A 38 -10.73 1.20 8.73
CA GLU A 38 -11.34 0.93 10.03
C GLU A 38 -11.66 2.20 10.83
N TRP A 39 -11.29 3.37 10.30
CA TRP A 39 -11.68 4.63 10.89
C TRP A 39 -13.21 4.83 10.77
N VAL A 40 -13.91 4.70 11.89
CA VAL A 40 -15.35 4.91 11.96
C VAL A 40 -15.63 6.35 12.44
N PRO A 41 -16.25 7.21 11.60
CA PRO A 41 -16.64 8.54 12.04
C PRO A 41 -17.69 8.45 13.15
N ALA A 42 -17.65 9.37 14.11
CA ALA A 42 -18.68 9.50 15.13
C ALA A 42 -20.04 9.73 14.46
N THR A 43 -20.97 8.79 14.59
CA THR A 43 -22.35 8.99 14.15
C THR A 43 -23.14 9.73 15.22
N ALA A 44 -23.98 10.68 14.80
CA ALA A 44 -24.82 11.47 15.70
C ALA A 44 -25.83 10.61 16.51
N ASP A 45 -26.13 9.39 16.03
CA ASP A 45 -27.13 8.48 16.61
C ASP A 45 -26.54 7.37 17.51
N GLY A 46 -25.22 7.30 17.68
CA GLY A 46 -24.58 6.21 18.43
C GLY A 46 -24.44 6.54 19.91
N GLY A 47 -25.05 5.75 20.79
CA GLY A 47 -24.91 5.84 22.27
C GLY A 47 -23.48 5.61 22.83
N ALA A 48 -22.45 5.73 21.99
CA ALA A 48 -21.05 5.73 22.40
C ALA A 48 -20.71 7.05 23.09
N THR A 49 -20.05 6.96 24.24
CA THR A 49 -19.53 8.14 24.93
C THR A 49 -18.42 8.79 24.11
N LEU A 50 -18.28 10.11 24.18
CA LEU A 50 -17.19 10.86 23.55
C LEU A 50 -15.81 10.25 23.89
N ALA A 51 -15.62 9.80 25.14
CA ALA A 51 -14.40 9.15 25.58
C ALA A 51 -14.12 7.83 24.84
N GLY A 52 -15.15 7.01 24.59
CA GLY A 52 -15.02 5.78 23.82
C GLY A 52 -14.65 6.03 22.35
N GLN A 53 -15.20 7.10 21.76
CA GLN A 53 -14.85 7.52 20.40
C GLN A 53 -13.39 7.95 20.29
N ILE A 54 -12.92 8.80 21.21
CA ILE A 54 -11.52 9.25 21.25
C ILE A 54 -10.56 8.06 21.42
N ALA A 55 -10.92 7.08 22.26
CA ALA A 55 -10.12 5.88 22.45
C ALA A 55 -10.02 5.03 21.16
N ALA A 56 -11.13 4.89 20.43
CA ALA A 56 -11.15 4.16 19.16
C ALA A 56 -10.34 4.89 18.07
N GLU A 57 -10.50 6.22 17.95
CA GLU A 57 -9.71 7.05 17.03
C GLU A 57 -8.20 6.90 17.32
N ARG A 58 -7.79 7.00 18.59
CA ARG A 58 -6.39 6.78 19.01
C ARG A 58 -5.88 5.39 18.65
N GLN A 59 -6.68 4.35 18.88
CA GLN A 59 -6.29 2.98 18.56
C GLN A 59 -6.04 2.77 17.05
N VAL A 60 -6.81 3.43 16.19
CA VAL A 60 -6.55 3.40 14.74
C VAL A 60 -5.21 4.08 14.43
N ILE A 61 -4.96 5.27 15.00
CA ILE A 61 -3.71 6.02 14.75
C ILE A 61 -2.48 5.26 15.23
N GLU A 62 -2.54 4.63 16.40
CA GLU A 62 -1.41 3.82 16.90
C GLU A 62 -1.08 2.65 15.96
N ARG A 63 -2.09 2.03 15.34
CA ARG A 63 -1.86 1.01 14.32
C ARG A 63 -1.24 1.59 13.06
N VAL A 64 -1.72 2.74 12.60
CA VAL A 64 -1.15 3.45 11.45
C VAL A 64 0.32 3.79 11.69
N ARG A 65 0.65 4.36 12.86
CA ARG A 65 2.03 4.65 13.30
C ARG A 65 2.89 3.39 13.32
N THR A 66 2.35 2.29 13.82
CA THR A 66 3.05 1.00 13.87
C THR A 66 3.36 0.46 12.47
N PHE A 67 2.38 0.44 11.57
CA PHE A 67 2.58 -0.04 10.19
C PHE A 67 3.46 0.89 9.37
N GLU A 68 3.38 2.20 9.60
CA GLU A 68 4.29 3.18 9.00
C GLU A 68 5.74 2.92 9.43
N ALA A 69 5.99 2.75 10.74
CA ALA A 69 7.32 2.42 11.24
C ALA A 69 7.84 1.09 10.67
N LEU A 70 6.97 0.09 10.53
CA LEU A 70 7.30 -1.20 9.93
C LEU A 70 7.65 -1.06 8.45
N LEU A 71 6.86 -0.31 7.68
CA LEU A 71 7.11 0.02 6.27
C LEU A 71 8.48 0.68 6.11
N ILE A 72 8.74 1.75 6.86
CA ILE A 72 10.01 2.48 6.83
C ILE A 72 11.19 1.55 7.14
N GLY A 73 11.08 0.77 8.22
CA GLY A 73 12.13 -0.17 8.62
C GLY A 73 12.43 -1.22 7.56
N ARG A 74 11.40 -1.71 6.85
CA ARG A 74 11.56 -2.66 5.74
C ARG A 74 12.19 -2.01 4.51
N VAL A 75 11.76 -0.81 4.15
CA VAL A 75 12.34 -0.04 3.02
C VAL A 75 13.81 0.26 3.26
N LEU A 76 14.21 0.67 4.47
CA LEU A 76 15.62 0.93 4.76
C LEU A 76 16.48 -0.33 4.74
N LYS A 77 15.96 -1.46 5.23
CA LYS A 77 16.65 -2.75 5.10
C LYS A 77 16.79 -3.17 3.64
N ALA A 78 15.72 -3.04 2.85
CA ALA A 78 15.75 -3.28 1.40
C ALA A 78 16.79 -2.38 0.72
N ARG A 79 16.82 -1.08 1.04
CA ARG A 79 17.79 -0.12 0.49
C ARG A 79 19.24 -0.54 0.73
N LYS A 80 19.55 -1.01 1.94
CA LYS A 80 20.88 -1.54 2.28
C LYS A 80 21.22 -2.78 1.46
N ARG A 81 20.26 -3.70 1.26
CA ARG A 81 20.46 -4.90 0.42
C ARG A 81 20.61 -4.57 -1.05
N ALA A 82 19.79 -3.68 -1.58
CA ALA A 82 19.88 -3.17 -2.94
C ALA A 82 21.27 -2.58 -3.20
N SER A 83 21.77 -1.72 -2.30
CA SER A 83 23.13 -1.14 -2.41
C SER A 83 24.26 -2.19 -2.45
N VAL A 84 24.06 -3.34 -1.82
CA VAL A 84 25.01 -4.48 -1.91
C VAL A 84 24.86 -5.19 -3.25
N LEU A 85 23.62 -5.44 -3.69
CA LEU A 85 23.31 -6.12 -4.96
C LEU A 85 23.85 -5.35 -6.18
N ALA A 86 23.74 -4.01 -6.20
CA ALA A 86 24.26 -3.17 -7.29
C ALA A 86 25.78 -3.27 -7.46
N LYS A 87 26.52 -3.68 -6.44
CA LYS A 87 27.99 -3.88 -6.56
C LYS A 87 28.33 -5.19 -7.26
N SER A 88 27.41 -6.16 -7.24
CA SER A 88 27.62 -7.48 -7.82
C SER A 88 27.05 -7.63 -9.23
N VAL A 89 25.99 -6.91 -9.60
CA VAL A 89 25.27 -7.11 -10.87
C VAL A 89 24.98 -5.80 -11.57
N GLY A 90 25.52 -5.64 -12.78
CA GLY A 90 25.40 -4.42 -13.58
C GLY A 90 24.00 -4.19 -14.16
N ASP A 91 23.28 -5.24 -14.51
CA ASP A 91 21.97 -5.15 -15.19
C ASP A 91 20.88 -4.52 -14.32
N LEU A 92 20.97 -4.69 -13.00
CA LEU A 92 20.05 -4.11 -12.02
C LEU A 92 20.56 -2.78 -11.43
N ALA A 93 21.69 -2.26 -11.90
CA ALA A 93 22.31 -1.07 -11.33
C ALA A 93 21.39 0.16 -11.42
N SER A 94 20.74 0.37 -12.56
CA SER A 94 19.87 1.54 -12.78
C SER A 94 18.66 1.57 -11.84
N ILE A 95 17.91 0.47 -11.75
CA ILE A 95 16.74 0.39 -10.86
C ILE A 95 17.14 0.44 -9.39
N THR A 96 18.28 -0.16 -9.05
CA THR A 96 18.84 -0.07 -7.70
C THR A 96 19.20 1.36 -7.33
N GLN A 97 19.88 2.09 -8.21
CA GLN A 97 20.24 3.49 -7.96
C GLN A 97 19.01 4.39 -7.85
N LEU A 98 17.99 4.16 -8.68
CA LEU A 98 16.70 4.83 -8.57
C LEU A 98 16.08 4.57 -7.19
N PHE A 99 15.99 3.31 -6.76
CA PHE A 99 15.43 2.96 -5.46
C PHE A 99 16.21 3.58 -4.29
N VAL A 100 17.55 3.49 -4.33
CA VAL A 100 18.44 4.00 -3.27
C VAL A 100 18.39 5.53 -3.16
N SER A 101 18.26 6.23 -4.29
CA SER A 101 18.15 7.70 -4.33
C SER A 101 16.75 8.18 -3.93
N ALA A 102 15.69 7.56 -4.46
CA ALA A 102 14.31 7.92 -4.11
C ALA A 102 13.99 7.72 -2.62
N THR A 103 14.64 6.74 -1.98
CA THR A 103 14.47 6.44 -0.55
C THR A 103 15.46 7.19 0.36
N ALA A 104 16.30 8.09 -0.17
CA ALA A 104 17.24 8.87 0.64
C ALA A 104 16.52 9.76 1.66
N LEU A 105 15.39 10.37 1.27
CA LEU A 105 14.58 11.23 2.14
C LEU A 105 14.07 10.52 3.40
N LEU A 106 13.92 9.18 3.37
CA LEU A 106 13.52 8.41 4.54
C LEU A 106 14.66 8.22 5.54
N VAL A 107 15.92 8.24 5.09
CA VAL A 107 17.09 8.21 5.99
C VAL A 107 17.15 9.52 6.75
N ASP A 108 17.07 10.63 6.03
CA ASP A 108 17.09 11.98 6.61
C ASP A 108 15.92 12.17 7.59
N ALA A 109 14.72 11.70 7.21
CA ALA A 109 13.54 11.77 8.08
C ALA A 109 13.72 11.00 9.39
N ILE A 110 14.34 9.81 9.36
CA ILE A 110 14.56 9.03 10.59
C ILE A 110 15.64 9.67 11.46
N GLU A 111 16.69 10.25 10.86
CA GLU A 111 17.71 10.97 11.62
C GLU A 111 17.10 12.16 12.37
N GLU A 112 16.19 12.90 11.73
CA GLU A 112 15.41 13.98 12.35
C GLU A 112 14.42 13.47 13.42
N LEU A 113 13.76 12.33 13.17
CA LEU A 113 12.82 11.70 14.11
C LEU A 113 13.52 11.03 15.31
N GLY A 114 14.84 10.84 15.27
CA GLY A 114 15.61 10.21 16.34
C GLY A 114 15.67 11.02 17.64
N ASP A 115 15.35 12.31 17.59
CA ASP A 115 15.21 13.23 18.73
C ASP A 115 13.84 13.91 18.73
N SER A 116 12.76 13.10 18.73
CA SER A 116 11.39 13.61 18.70
C SER A 116 10.87 14.08 20.06
N THR A 117 11.66 14.00 21.15
CA THR A 117 11.18 14.27 22.52
C THR A 117 10.54 15.65 22.64
N GLN A 118 11.15 16.69 22.06
CA GLN A 118 10.60 18.04 22.08
C GLN A 118 9.31 18.12 21.23
N ALA A 119 9.30 17.52 20.04
CA ALA A 119 8.14 17.56 19.15
C ALA A 119 6.93 16.78 19.71
N ASP A 120 7.19 15.66 20.38
CA ASP A 120 6.19 14.83 21.04
C ASP A 120 5.61 15.52 22.28
N PHE A 121 6.46 16.24 23.04
CA PHE A 121 6.04 17.08 24.15
C PHE A 121 5.19 18.26 23.67
N ASP A 122 5.65 19.02 22.67
CA ASP A 122 4.97 20.19 22.12
C ASP A 122 3.62 19.82 21.48
N SER A 123 3.51 18.62 20.92
CA SER A 123 2.27 18.09 20.33
C SER A 123 1.35 17.39 21.34
N ALA A 124 1.80 17.23 22.59
CA ALA A 124 1.14 16.45 23.64
C ALA A 124 0.76 15.03 23.19
N ASP A 125 1.57 14.43 22.30
CA ASP A 125 1.27 13.17 21.59
C ASP A 125 -0.14 13.15 20.96
N GLY A 126 -0.56 14.30 20.42
CA GLY A 126 -1.82 14.43 19.70
C GLY A 126 -1.76 13.72 18.34
N TYR A 127 -2.83 13.00 17.99
CA TYR A 127 -2.95 12.43 16.65
C TYR A 127 -3.21 13.47 15.54
N ILE A 128 -3.69 14.67 15.89
CA ILE A 128 -3.93 15.76 14.92
C ILE A 128 -2.62 16.24 14.29
N PRO A 129 -1.57 16.62 15.06
CA PRO A 129 -0.24 16.90 14.53
C PRO A 129 0.32 15.78 13.64
N TYR A 130 0.12 14.52 14.04
CA TYR A 130 0.52 13.36 13.24
C TYR A 130 -0.19 13.34 11.87
N LEU A 131 -1.53 13.37 11.85
CA LEU A 131 -2.31 13.35 10.61
C LEU A 131 -1.99 14.51 9.68
N ARG A 132 -1.73 15.70 10.26
CA ARG A 132 -1.33 16.90 9.52
C ARG A 132 0.03 16.72 8.85
N ASN A 133 1.03 16.24 9.60
CA ASN A 133 2.37 15.99 9.07
C ASN A 133 2.38 14.89 7.99
N ARG A 134 1.38 14.01 7.98
CA ARG A 134 1.20 12.96 6.96
C ARG A 134 0.37 13.40 5.76
N GLY A 135 -0.07 14.66 5.69
CA GLY A 135 -0.89 15.18 4.60
C GLY A 135 -2.34 14.67 4.60
N VAL A 136 -2.79 14.03 5.69
CA VAL A 136 -4.15 13.47 5.80
C VAL A 136 -5.19 14.55 6.11
N ILE A 137 -4.77 15.61 6.79
CA ILE A 137 -5.57 16.81 7.03
C ILE A 137 -4.79 18.06 6.59
N PRO A 138 -5.48 19.17 6.26
CA PRO A 138 -4.81 20.42 5.88
C PRO A 138 -3.82 20.90 6.94
N VAL A 139 -2.74 21.56 6.50
CA VAL A 139 -1.65 22.06 7.38
C VAL A 139 -2.15 23.05 8.44
N ASP A 140 -3.21 23.79 8.15
CA ASP A 140 -3.81 24.76 9.06
C ASP A 140 -4.99 24.19 9.87
N SER A 141 -5.28 22.89 9.74
CA SER A 141 -6.42 22.26 10.41
C SER A 141 -6.08 21.83 11.83
N TYR A 142 -6.75 22.42 12.81
CA TYR A 142 -6.64 22.06 14.24
C TYR A 142 -7.64 21.01 14.70
N ALA A 143 -8.47 20.51 13.78
CA ALA A 143 -9.48 19.49 14.03
C ALA A 143 -9.53 18.46 12.89
N LEU A 144 -10.19 17.34 13.16
CA LEU A 144 -10.62 16.43 12.10
C LEU A 144 -11.65 17.12 11.19
N PRO A 145 -11.74 16.72 9.92
CA PRO A 145 -12.85 17.14 9.05
C PRO A 145 -14.20 16.86 9.71
N GLU A 146 -15.23 17.65 9.40
CA GLU A 146 -16.57 17.48 9.98
C GLU A 146 -17.14 16.08 9.73
N GLU A 147 -16.84 15.50 8.56
CA GLU A 147 -17.21 14.13 8.20
C GLU A 147 -16.45 13.05 9.00
N ARG A 148 -15.42 13.46 9.78
CA ARG A 148 -14.49 12.62 10.53
C ARG A 148 -14.06 11.37 9.75
N ARG A 149 -13.85 11.48 8.45
CA ARG A 149 -13.35 10.38 7.62
C ARG A 149 -11.93 10.71 7.19
N ILE A 150 -10.99 9.84 7.52
CA ILE A 150 -9.63 9.92 7.00
C ILE A 150 -9.49 8.89 5.88
N SER A 151 -8.87 9.30 4.77
CA SER A 151 -8.45 8.35 3.72
C SER A 151 -6.94 8.24 3.74
N LEU A 152 -6.44 7.10 4.17
CA LEU A 152 -5.01 6.77 4.13
C LEU A 152 -4.60 6.07 2.82
N GLY A 153 -5.58 5.72 1.98
CA GLY A 153 -5.36 5.03 0.71
C GLY A 153 -5.31 5.97 -0.51
N ASN A 154 -5.44 7.28 -0.31
CA ASN A 154 -5.30 8.25 -1.40
C ASN A 154 -3.81 8.51 -1.67
N ALA A 155 -3.49 9.03 -2.86
CA ALA A 155 -2.13 9.31 -3.31
C ALA A 155 -1.32 10.27 -2.41
N ASP A 156 -2.00 10.94 -1.46
CA ASP A 156 -1.45 12.06 -0.70
C ASP A 156 -0.82 11.67 0.65
N PHE A 157 -0.98 10.41 1.11
CA PHE A 157 -0.37 10.02 2.39
C PHE A 157 1.16 10.09 2.30
N LEU A 158 1.78 10.88 3.18
CA LEU A 158 3.22 11.09 3.23
C LEU A 158 3.87 10.20 4.29
N VAL A 159 4.57 9.14 3.89
CA VAL A 159 5.43 8.33 4.76
C VAL A 159 6.54 9.20 5.35
N ALA A 160 6.66 9.16 6.67
CA ALA A 160 7.52 10.02 7.47
C ALA A 160 7.33 11.53 7.23
N GLY A 161 6.21 11.94 6.62
CA GLY A 161 5.95 13.33 6.22
C GLY A 161 6.77 13.80 5.03
N ARG A 162 7.44 12.88 4.30
CA ARG A 162 8.35 13.22 3.21
C ARG A 162 8.00 12.56 1.88
N LEU A 163 7.67 11.27 1.90
CA LEU A 163 7.54 10.46 0.69
C LEU A 163 6.10 9.99 0.50
N GLN A 164 5.52 10.23 -0.68
CA GLN A 164 4.17 9.73 -0.96
C GLN A 164 4.12 8.20 -0.97
N LEU A 165 3.12 7.63 -0.31
CA LEU A 165 2.94 6.19 -0.17
C LEU A 165 2.72 5.50 -1.52
N ALA A 166 1.85 6.04 -2.37
CA ALA A 166 1.51 5.42 -3.65
C ALA A 166 2.74 5.28 -4.57
N PRO A 167 3.50 6.35 -4.89
CA PRO A 167 4.74 6.23 -5.68
C PRO A 167 5.80 5.31 -5.03
N LEU A 168 5.91 5.29 -3.70
CA LEU A 168 6.80 4.36 -3.01
C LEU A 168 6.40 2.91 -3.27
N THR A 169 5.11 2.57 -3.14
CA THR A 169 4.62 1.20 -3.39
C THR A 169 4.78 0.79 -4.85
N GLU A 170 4.50 1.68 -5.81
CA GLU A 170 4.69 1.42 -7.24
C GLU A 170 6.16 1.14 -7.57
N MET A 171 7.08 1.92 -7.00
CA MET A 171 8.52 1.70 -7.16
C MET A 171 8.96 0.37 -6.56
N ILE A 172 8.42 -0.02 -5.40
CA ILE A 172 8.71 -1.33 -4.78
C ILE A 172 8.23 -2.47 -5.67
N VAL A 173 7.02 -2.39 -6.22
CA VAL A 173 6.46 -3.39 -7.16
C VAL A 173 7.34 -3.49 -8.40
N ALA A 174 7.69 -2.36 -9.02
CA ALA A 174 8.56 -2.36 -10.20
C ALA A 174 9.95 -2.97 -9.92
N PHE A 175 10.47 -2.81 -8.70
CA PHE A 175 11.74 -3.42 -8.32
C PHE A 175 11.60 -4.94 -8.11
N LEU A 176 10.51 -5.40 -7.50
CA LEU A 176 10.21 -6.84 -7.41
C LEU A 176 10.07 -7.46 -8.82
N ASP A 177 9.36 -6.81 -9.73
CA ASP A 177 9.20 -7.29 -11.11
C ASP A 177 10.55 -7.39 -11.84
N ALA A 178 11.45 -6.42 -11.63
CA ALA A 178 12.80 -6.47 -12.21
C ALA A 178 13.66 -7.58 -11.61
N LEU A 179 13.55 -7.83 -10.30
CA LEU A 179 14.25 -8.93 -9.63
C LEU A 179 13.75 -10.28 -10.13
N GLU A 180 12.43 -10.43 -10.26
CA GLU A 180 11.79 -11.63 -10.80
C GLU A 180 12.22 -11.86 -12.25
N ALA A 181 12.15 -10.85 -13.12
CA ALA A 181 12.55 -10.98 -14.51
C ALA A 181 14.03 -11.35 -14.69
N HIS A 182 14.90 -10.96 -13.74
CA HIS A 182 16.34 -11.21 -13.83
C HIS A 182 16.76 -12.53 -13.17
N TYR A 183 16.12 -12.93 -12.07
CA TYR A 183 16.54 -14.09 -11.27
C TYR A 183 15.54 -15.24 -11.24
N ASP A 184 14.31 -15.07 -11.74
CA ASP A 184 13.23 -16.07 -11.60
C ASP A 184 13.07 -16.49 -10.13
N LEU A 185 12.88 -15.50 -9.24
CA LEU A 185 12.91 -15.68 -7.78
C LEU A 185 11.74 -16.54 -7.28
N TYR A 186 10.59 -16.41 -7.92
CA TYR A 186 9.38 -17.17 -7.63
C TYR A 186 9.08 -18.10 -8.80
N PRO A 187 9.87 -19.18 -8.99
CA PRO A 187 9.58 -20.16 -10.04
C PRO A 187 8.17 -20.65 -9.81
N ASP A 188 7.32 -20.54 -10.83
CA ASP A 188 5.90 -20.87 -10.74
C ASP A 188 5.72 -22.22 -10.01
N GLU A 189 5.27 -22.19 -8.75
CA GLU A 189 4.82 -23.38 -8.02
C GLU A 189 3.49 -23.93 -8.62
N THR A 190 3.16 -23.61 -9.88
CA THR A 190 2.09 -24.26 -10.62
C THR A 190 2.42 -25.71 -11.00
N ILE A 191 3.66 -26.18 -10.78
CA ILE A 191 4.03 -27.59 -10.92
C ILE A 191 3.87 -28.36 -9.59
N LYS A 192 2.72 -28.22 -8.90
CA LYS A 192 2.16 -29.24 -8.00
C LYS A 192 0.62 -29.34 -8.04
N THR A 193 0.01 -29.02 -9.16
CA THR A 193 -1.34 -29.53 -9.49
C THR A 193 -1.37 -29.99 -10.94
N GLY A 194 -1.12 -31.29 -11.14
CA GLY A 194 -1.53 -32.00 -12.34
C GLY A 194 -3.06 -32.07 -12.44
N HIS A 195 -3.73 -30.92 -12.64
CA HIS A 195 -5.16 -30.86 -12.90
C HIS A 195 -5.61 -29.89 -14.00
N HIS A 196 -4.78 -28.95 -14.47
CA HIS A 196 -5.21 -28.02 -15.54
C HIS A 196 -5.06 -28.53 -16.99
N ARG A 197 -4.92 -29.84 -17.23
CA ARG A 197 -5.04 -30.41 -18.59
C ARG A 197 -6.40 -31.07 -18.87
N LYS A 198 -7.30 -31.17 -17.89
CA LYS A 198 -8.64 -31.75 -18.09
C LYS A 198 -9.76 -30.71 -18.26
N GLU A 199 -9.64 -29.53 -17.63
CA GLU A 199 -10.71 -28.53 -17.66
C GLU A 199 -10.89 -27.86 -19.04
N SER A 200 -9.85 -27.75 -19.86
CA SER A 200 -10.01 -27.20 -21.22
C SER A 200 -10.81 -28.11 -22.16
N GLY A 201 -10.84 -29.43 -21.91
CA GLY A 201 -11.70 -30.37 -22.64
C GLY A 201 -13.14 -30.34 -22.12
N GLU A 202 -13.31 -30.24 -20.81
CA GLU A 202 -14.62 -30.24 -20.16
C GLU A 202 -15.40 -28.93 -20.42
N LEU A 203 -14.71 -27.78 -20.48
CA LEU A 203 -15.31 -26.51 -20.90
C LEU A 203 -15.68 -26.49 -22.39
N ALA A 204 -14.92 -27.17 -23.24
CA ALA A 204 -15.28 -27.34 -24.65
C ALA A 204 -16.53 -28.20 -24.81
N ASP A 205 -16.68 -29.27 -24.03
CA ASP A 205 -17.88 -30.11 -24.02
C ASP A 205 -19.10 -29.37 -23.44
N ILE A 206 -18.92 -28.57 -22.39
CA ILE A 206 -19.99 -27.73 -21.81
C ILE A 206 -20.44 -26.66 -22.82
N LEU A 207 -19.51 -25.95 -23.47
CA LEU A 207 -19.86 -24.95 -24.48
C LEU A 207 -20.52 -25.58 -25.72
N THR A 208 -20.11 -26.79 -26.10
CA THR A 208 -20.76 -27.54 -27.18
C THR A 208 -22.19 -27.94 -26.81
N THR A 209 -22.40 -28.34 -25.55
CA THR A 209 -23.71 -28.70 -25.00
C THR A 209 -24.63 -27.47 -24.90
N ILE A 210 -24.13 -26.33 -24.41
CA ILE A 210 -24.89 -25.07 -24.34
C ILE A 210 -25.30 -24.61 -25.74
N ARG A 211 -24.42 -24.73 -26.74
CA ARG A 211 -24.72 -24.35 -28.13
C ARG A 211 -25.77 -25.27 -28.77
N ALA A 212 -25.73 -26.57 -28.47
CA ALA A 212 -26.74 -27.53 -28.91
C ALA A 212 -28.11 -27.26 -28.26
N GLN A 213 -28.12 -26.89 -26.97
CA GLN A 213 -29.33 -26.53 -26.25
C GLN A 213 -29.95 -25.23 -26.79
N ALA A 214 -29.14 -24.20 -27.03
CA ALA A 214 -29.58 -22.94 -27.63
C ALA A 214 -30.16 -23.14 -29.04
N ALA A 215 -29.58 -24.05 -29.85
CA ALA A 215 -30.12 -24.40 -31.16
C ALA A 215 -31.48 -25.12 -31.06
N GLN A 216 -31.69 -25.97 -30.04
CA GLN A 216 -32.99 -26.59 -29.78
C GLN A 216 -34.03 -25.59 -29.27
N ASP A 217 -33.64 -24.60 -28.49
CA ASP A 217 -34.56 -23.60 -27.94
C ASP A 217 -35.01 -22.58 -29.00
N VAL A 218 -34.14 -22.24 -29.96
CA VAL A 218 -34.50 -21.47 -31.16
C VAL A 218 -35.45 -22.26 -32.08
N ALA A 219 -35.25 -23.57 -32.23
CA ALA A 219 -36.17 -24.43 -32.99
C ALA A 219 -37.55 -24.58 -32.30
N ARG A 220 -37.64 -24.30 -31.01
CA ARG A 220 -38.88 -24.30 -30.21
C ARG A 220 -39.54 -22.92 -30.08
N GLY A 221 -38.96 -21.87 -30.65
CA GLY A 221 -39.58 -20.55 -30.75
C GLY A 221 -39.53 -19.66 -29.50
N ASN A 222 -38.63 -19.92 -28.55
CA ASN A 222 -38.48 -19.10 -27.34
C ASN A 222 -37.28 -18.13 -27.48
N THR A 223 -37.54 -16.86 -27.81
CA THR A 223 -36.55 -15.77 -27.77
C THR A 223 -36.71 -14.91 -26.51
N PRO A 224 -35.63 -14.59 -25.77
CA PRO A 224 -35.70 -13.70 -24.61
C PRO A 224 -35.72 -12.22 -25.04
N ASP A 225 -36.71 -11.48 -24.54
CA ASP A 225 -36.93 -10.05 -24.78
C ASP A 225 -35.83 -9.16 -24.20
N GLN A 226 -35.40 -8.16 -24.98
CA GLN A 226 -34.50 -7.08 -24.57
C GLN A 226 -35.30 -5.79 -24.36
N ASN A 227 -35.27 -5.23 -23.14
CA ASN A 227 -35.71 -3.87 -22.77
C ASN A 227 -35.25 -3.65 -21.32
N THR A 228 -34.58 -2.59 -20.87
CA THR A 228 -34.47 -1.19 -21.32
C THR A 228 -33.26 -0.53 -20.63
N SER A 229 -32.44 0.19 -21.39
CA SER A 229 -31.53 1.22 -20.88
C SER A 229 -32.29 2.54 -20.71
N THR A 230 -32.06 3.31 -19.64
CA THR A 230 -32.41 4.74 -19.61
C THR A 230 -31.42 5.53 -18.77
N SER A 231 -30.70 6.42 -19.45
CA SER A 231 -29.78 7.44 -18.95
C SER A 231 -30.50 8.53 -18.15
N ARG A 232 -29.81 9.16 -17.18
CA ARG A 232 -30.14 10.54 -16.75
C ARG A 232 -28.92 11.30 -16.23
N SER A 233 -28.80 12.52 -16.75
CA SER A 233 -27.77 13.53 -16.58
C SER A 233 -28.35 14.79 -15.92
N ALA A 234 -27.59 15.47 -15.05
CA ALA A 234 -27.71 16.89 -14.66
C ALA A 234 -26.38 17.27 -13.93
N SER A 235 -25.56 18.26 -14.33
CA SER A 235 -25.71 19.74 -14.22
C SER A 235 -25.92 20.20 -12.76
N ARG A 236 -25.26 21.20 -12.14
CA ARG A 236 -24.48 22.38 -12.56
C ARG A 236 -23.97 23.13 -11.28
N SER A 237 -22.83 23.83 -11.38
CA SER A 237 -22.41 25.11 -10.70
C SER A 237 -22.47 25.25 -9.16
N ASP A 238 -21.76 26.12 -8.42
CA ASP A 238 -21.13 27.44 -8.63
C ASP A 238 -19.99 27.69 -7.62
N ALA A 239 -19.19 28.75 -7.87
CA ALA A 239 -18.00 29.19 -7.14
C ALA A 239 -18.25 30.34 -6.14
N VAL A 240 -17.38 30.53 -5.12
CA VAL A 240 -17.05 31.80 -4.40
C VAL A 240 -15.65 31.62 -3.73
N SER A 241 -14.59 32.39 -4.04
CA SER A 241 -14.01 33.60 -3.36
C SER A 241 -14.04 33.55 -1.81
N GLU A 242 -13.10 34.02 -0.97
CA GLU A 242 -11.86 34.82 -1.04
C GLU A 242 -11.38 35.08 0.42
N ALA A 243 -10.10 35.46 0.62
CA ALA A 243 -9.53 36.17 1.79
C ALA A 243 -9.44 35.42 3.14
N ASP A 244 -8.52 35.63 4.10
CA ASP A 244 -7.31 36.44 4.31
C ASP A 244 -6.65 35.93 5.63
N ARG A 245 -5.37 36.26 5.87
CA ARG A 245 -4.38 35.80 6.90
C ARG A 245 -4.75 36.16 8.38
N PRO A 246 -3.93 35.94 9.48
CA PRO A 246 -2.50 35.62 9.62
C PRO A 246 -2.02 34.73 10.83
N VAL A 247 -0.68 34.61 10.95
CA VAL A 247 0.23 33.89 11.90
C VAL A 247 0.58 34.72 13.17
N PRO A 248 0.89 34.11 14.34
CA PRO A 248 2.26 34.10 14.95
C PRO A 248 2.59 32.76 15.70
N ALA A 249 3.80 32.17 15.78
CA ALA A 249 5.16 32.53 16.25
C ALA A 249 5.47 32.26 17.75
N HIS A 250 6.44 31.34 17.97
CA HIS A 250 7.51 31.24 19.01
C HIS A 250 7.38 30.50 20.38
N MET A 251 8.47 29.73 20.68
CA MET A 251 9.14 29.40 21.97
C MET A 251 8.52 28.30 22.87
N GLN A 252 9.23 27.38 23.56
CA GLN A 252 10.65 27.06 23.78
C GLN A 252 10.76 25.73 24.60
N ASP A 253 11.86 24.98 24.39
CA ASP A 253 12.57 24.01 25.27
C ASP A 253 11.86 23.30 26.45
N ASP A 254 11.88 21.96 26.47
CA ASP A 254 12.43 21.23 27.62
C ASP A 254 12.86 19.77 27.35
N LYS A 255 14.00 19.43 27.98
CA LYS A 255 14.71 18.14 28.06
C LYS A 255 13.85 17.02 28.68
N VAL A 256 14.14 15.73 28.35
CA VAL A 256 14.41 14.64 29.34
C VAL A 256 14.67 13.27 28.70
N ASP A 257 15.52 12.52 29.40
CA ASP A 257 16.19 11.25 29.13
C ASP A 257 15.36 9.99 28.80
N GLY A 258 15.90 9.26 27.82
CA GLY A 258 15.96 7.82 27.59
C GLY A 258 15.26 6.78 28.48
N SER A 259 14.68 5.75 27.82
CA SER A 259 14.92 4.35 28.20
C SER A 259 14.48 3.37 27.10
N ALA A 260 15.33 2.38 26.86
CA ALA A 260 15.20 1.31 25.87
C ALA A 260 14.14 0.26 26.24
N ALA A 261 13.48 -0.32 25.23
CA ALA A 261 12.91 -1.67 25.33
C ALA A 261 12.88 -2.42 23.99
N THR A 262 13.59 -3.55 24.05
CA THR A 262 13.82 -4.64 23.10
C THR A 262 12.55 -5.34 22.58
N SER A 263 12.43 -5.37 21.25
CA SER A 263 12.16 -6.53 20.35
C SER A 263 11.32 -7.71 20.85
N GLN A 264 10.30 -8.07 20.04
CA GLN A 264 10.12 -9.47 19.58
C GLN A 264 9.29 -9.54 18.29
N ALA A 265 9.90 -10.13 17.25
CA ALA A 265 9.31 -10.35 15.94
C ALA A 265 8.59 -11.70 15.88
N SER A 266 7.34 -11.70 15.41
CA SER A 266 6.57 -12.91 15.12
C SER A 266 6.46 -13.09 13.60
N ALA A 267 6.94 -14.23 13.11
CA ALA A 267 6.87 -14.63 11.71
C ALA A 267 5.42 -14.78 11.22
N ARG A 268 5.07 -14.16 10.10
CA ARG A 268 3.83 -14.41 9.35
C ARG A 268 4.16 -14.76 7.90
N LYS A 269 3.37 -15.71 7.41
CA LYS A 269 3.46 -16.40 6.10
C LYS A 269 3.28 -15.41 4.93
N PRO A 270 3.82 -15.73 3.74
CA PRO A 270 3.78 -14.86 2.57
C PRO A 270 2.34 -14.57 2.11
N SER A 271 2.04 -13.29 1.93
CA SER A 271 0.72 -12.77 1.51
C SER A 271 0.54 -12.88 -0.01
N THR A 272 -0.63 -13.36 -0.39
CA THR A 272 -1.19 -13.64 -1.73
C THR A 272 -1.43 -12.39 -2.60
N LEU A 273 -0.58 -11.38 -2.51
CA LEU A 273 -0.78 -10.03 -3.06
C LEU A 273 -0.76 -9.99 -4.59
N ARG A 274 -0.04 -10.90 -5.25
CA ARG A 274 -0.01 -11.04 -6.73
C ARG A 274 -1.40 -11.39 -7.31
N GLN A 275 -2.27 -12.05 -6.54
CA GLN A 275 -3.61 -12.42 -6.99
C GLN A 275 -4.67 -11.32 -6.81
N ARG A 276 -4.45 -10.35 -5.92
CA ARG A 276 -5.47 -9.31 -5.63
C ARG A 276 -5.28 -8.03 -6.41
N LEU A 277 -4.06 -7.67 -6.78
CA LEU A 277 -3.80 -6.50 -7.64
C LEU A 277 -4.34 -6.68 -9.07
N LEU A 278 -4.46 -7.92 -9.56
CA LEU A 278 -5.08 -8.23 -10.85
C LEU A 278 -6.62 -8.09 -10.87
N TYR A 279 -7.29 -8.00 -9.72
CA TYR A 279 -8.76 -7.92 -9.64
C TYR A 279 -9.32 -6.55 -9.24
N ALA A 280 -8.47 -5.57 -8.87
CA ALA A 280 -8.92 -4.26 -8.41
C ALA A 280 -9.15 -3.22 -9.52
N GLN A 281 -9.03 -3.59 -10.81
CA GLN A 281 -9.19 -2.67 -11.95
C GLN A 281 -10.51 -2.82 -12.73
N LEU A 282 -11.51 -3.53 -12.20
CA LEU A 282 -12.84 -3.56 -12.82
C LEU A 282 -13.74 -2.47 -12.23
N PRO A 283 -14.33 -1.57 -13.06
CA PRO A 283 -15.36 -0.66 -12.59
C PRO A 283 -16.61 -1.46 -12.21
N ALA A 284 -17.19 -1.14 -11.06
CA ALA A 284 -18.50 -1.68 -10.66
C ALA A 284 -19.59 -1.08 -11.56
N GLU A 285 -20.23 -1.92 -12.37
CA GLU A 285 -21.57 -1.66 -12.93
C GLU A 285 -22.65 -2.04 -11.92
#